data_AF-A0A7V7XGS9-F1
#
_entry.id   AF-A0A7V7XGS9-F1
#
_cell.length_a   1.000
_cell.length_b   1.000
_cell.length_c   1.000
_cell.angle_alpha   90.00
_cell.angle_beta   90.00
_cell.angle_gamma   90.00
#
_symmetry.space_group_name_H-M   'P 1'
#
loop_
_entity.id
_entity.type
_entity.pdbx_description
1 polymer ?
#
loop_
_entity_poly.entity_id
_entity_poly.type
_entity_poly.pdbx_seq_one_letter_code
_entity_poly.pdbx_strand_id
1 'polypeptide(L)'
;MERIRDLRNSARVMLPPFKPALGRVFFLVIGIILGILSVYMDLPLIGLEWRNADPVHLNEGDKDTWVKNAAIVYSQSDRSEAVAQQIKSDLERAGYGPTEIGELAAANQGTDVQAALLAVQNLPAQDVADDERGRIGTGFVANIIFPILCLVIWAVVLILAGVVLSLYPIPIGPWKRKQDAAVAGLSEIQRARKKARDAAKGAAGLEMMDVEADLGEPLGNFMSAYVLGDDLYDDSFAIEPDGGYAGEAGIGILETIGIGDPKKVTAFSIEIFDQVEMQTKTLVLMSEHAYNDPSLRDKLTPRGEPALAKPGGSYWLETRHIKARIGIISMEYGEGAPPPNSFFQNLSLSLTVWLKDKGTEGTSPLSRISDFDMPPAQPMAPPSPYSPPPASPQPFTGNLPPQQPGTPRPLTGNVPPGVPPMQLPPQQRPPMPPPGQQPPPAMPPGGARPLTGNMPPGGQQRPPGQQPPRPLPPSRPPQDDDPFGDTSNM
;
A
#
# COMPACT_ATOMS: atom_id res chain seq x y z
N MET A 1 54.38 5.73 42.32
CA MET A 1 54.06 5.68 40.87
C MET A 1 53.30 4.41 40.47
N GLU A 2 53.63 3.23 41.01
CA GLU A 2 52.90 1.98 40.68
C GLU A 2 51.48 1.91 41.24
N ARG A 3 51.24 2.34 42.49
CA ARG A 3 49.87 2.40 43.07
C ARG A 3 48.88 3.28 42.30
N ILE A 4 49.34 4.37 41.67
CA ILE A 4 48.50 5.26 40.85
C ILE A 4 48.17 4.61 39.50
N ARG A 5 49.10 3.80 38.98
CA ARG A 5 48.91 3.04 37.74
C ARG A 5 47.89 1.91 37.94
N ASP A 6 47.91 1.29 39.12
CA ASP A 6 46.99 0.21 39.51
C ASP A 6 45.56 0.70 39.80
N LEU A 7 45.42 1.87 40.42
CA LEU A 7 44.12 2.52 40.63
C LEU A 7 43.46 2.92 39.30
N ARG A 8 44.24 3.42 38.33
CA ARG A 8 43.72 3.76 36.99
C ARG A 8 43.29 2.53 36.19
N ASN A 9 43.98 1.40 36.36
CA ASN A 9 43.61 0.14 35.70
C ASN A 9 42.40 -0.50 36.38
N SER A 10 42.28 -0.42 37.71
CA SER A 10 41.09 -0.89 38.45
C SER A 10 39.84 -0.05 38.16
N ALA A 11 39.99 1.27 37.97
CA ALA A 11 38.86 2.14 37.59
C ALA A 11 38.33 1.86 36.17
N ARG A 12 39.19 1.39 35.24
CA ARG A 12 38.77 0.93 33.91
C ARG A 12 38.07 -0.43 33.91
N VAL A 13 38.20 -1.21 34.98
CA VAL A 13 37.58 -2.54 35.13
C VAL A 13 36.17 -2.45 35.74
N MET A 14 35.86 -1.39 36.48
CA MET A 14 34.54 -1.23 37.13
C MET A 14 33.48 -0.51 36.31
N LEU A 15 33.84 0.16 35.21
CA LEU A 15 32.87 0.73 34.28
C LEU A 15 32.94 -0.07 32.98
N PRO A 16 31.92 -0.89 32.63
CA PRO A 16 31.88 -1.51 31.32
C PRO A 16 32.00 -0.40 30.26
N PRO A 17 32.80 -0.59 29.19
CA PRO A 17 32.92 0.42 28.14
C PRO A 17 31.50 0.74 27.68
N PHE A 18 31.08 1.99 27.90
CA PHE A 18 29.75 2.46 27.53
C PHE A 18 29.61 2.15 26.05
N LYS A 19 28.77 1.17 25.70
CA LYS A 19 28.67 0.70 24.32
C LYS A 19 28.38 1.94 23.47
N PRO A 20 29.11 2.18 22.36
CA PRO A 20 28.91 3.40 21.56
C PRO A 20 27.48 3.51 21.03
N ALA A 21 26.73 2.41 20.98
CA ALA A 21 25.29 2.41 20.75
C ALA A 21 24.47 3.08 21.88
N LEU A 22 24.83 2.86 23.15
CA LEU A 22 24.12 3.40 24.31
C LEU A 22 24.34 4.91 24.46
N GLY A 23 25.55 5.39 24.17
CA GLY A 23 25.83 6.83 24.13
C GLY A 23 25.01 7.55 23.06
N ARG A 24 24.84 6.94 21.87
CA ARG A 24 24.02 7.49 20.79
C ARG A 24 22.54 7.56 21.13
N VAL A 25 21.99 6.50 21.73
CA VAL A 25 20.60 6.50 22.20
C VAL A 25 20.41 7.55 23.30
N PHE A 26 21.38 7.70 24.21
CA PHE A 26 21.34 8.71 25.26
C PHE A 26 21.28 10.15 24.70
N PHE A 27 22.12 10.49 23.72
CA PHE A 27 22.08 11.82 23.09
C PHE A 27 20.82 12.05 22.25
N LEU A 28 20.30 11.03 21.57
CA LEU A 28 19.02 11.11 20.86
C LEU A 28 17.87 11.40 21.83
N VAL A 29 17.80 10.65 22.92
CA VAL A 29 16.77 10.80 23.95
C VAL A 29 16.87 12.18 24.61
N ILE A 30 18.08 12.65 24.92
CA ILE A 30 18.29 14.01 25.42
C ILE A 30 17.83 15.05 24.39
N GLY A 31 18.15 14.88 23.11
CA GLY A 31 17.72 15.79 22.05
C GLY A 31 16.20 15.87 21.92
N ILE A 32 15.52 14.72 22.00
CA ILE A 32 14.05 14.65 22.00
C ILE A 32 13.47 15.33 23.24
N ILE A 33 14.03 15.06 24.43
CA ILE A 33 13.58 15.67 25.69
C ILE A 33 13.77 17.18 25.64
N LEU A 34 14.93 17.67 25.20
CA LEU A 34 15.20 19.11 25.06
C LEU A 34 14.30 19.76 24.01
N GLY A 35 14.02 19.06 22.91
CA GLY A 35 13.06 19.51 21.89
C GLY A 35 11.65 19.66 22.45
N ILE A 36 11.14 18.63 23.14
CA ILE A 36 9.82 18.70 23.80
C ILE A 36 9.81 19.78 24.89
N LEU A 37 10.86 19.85 25.71
CA LEU A 37 10.96 20.85 26.77
C LEU A 37 10.98 22.27 26.21
N SER A 38 11.60 22.48 25.04
CA SER A 38 11.61 23.79 24.37
C SER A 38 10.23 24.24 23.86
N VAL A 39 9.32 23.29 23.59
CA VAL A 39 7.93 23.58 23.19
C VAL A 39 7.04 23.85 24.39
N TYR A 40 7.30 23.20 25.53
CA TYR A 40 6.42 23.23 26.71
C TYR A 40 6.89 24.14 27.85
N MET A 41 8.18 24.49 27.92
CA MET A 41 8.64 25.53 28.83
C MET A 41 8.61 26.87 28.11
N ASP A 42 7.91 27.83 28.71
CA ASP A 42 8.02 29.26 28.40
C ASP A 42 9.45 29.74 28.74
N LEU A 43 10.42 29.31 27.94
CA LEU A 43 11.80 29.77 28.03
C LEU A 43 11.79 31.24 27.59
N PRO A 44 12.15 32.18 28.47
CA PRO A 44 12.17 33.61 28.13
C PRO A 44 13.18 33.95 27.02
N LEU A 45 14.01 32.98 26.61
CA LEU A 45 14.93 33.09 25.48
C LEU A 45 14.24 33.03 24.10
N ILE A 46 12.98 32.55 24.00
CA ILE A 46 12.33 32.30 22.70
C ILE A 46 11.13 33.24 22.43
N GLY A 47 10.61 33.97 23.43
CA GLY A 47 9.59 35.01 23.18
C GLY A 47 8.31 34.51 22.49
N LEU A 48 7.96 33.23 22.67
CA LEU A 48 6.75 32.64 22.11
C LEU A 48 5.52 33.19 22.84
N GLU A 49 4.92 34.23 22.28
CA GLU A 49 3.61 34.72 22.70
C GLU A 49 2.54 34.01 21.86
N TRP A 50 1.74 33.14 22.48
CA TRP A 50 0.58 32.52 21.83
C TRP A 50 -0.51 33.59 21.63
N ARG A 51 -0.51 34.26 20.48
CA ARG A 51 -1.60 35.15 20.08
C ARG A 51 -2.71 34.33 19.42
N ASN A 52 -3.94 34.46 19.92
CA ASN A 52 -5.11 33.93 19.21
C ASN A 52 -5.12 34.52 17.79
N ALA A 53 -5.37 33.68 16.79
CA ALA A 53 -5.44 34.12 15.41
C ALA A 53 -6.57 35.16 15.25
N ASP A 54 -6.24 36.30 14.66
CA ASP A 54 -7.23 37.31 14.29
C ASP A 54 -8.23 36.75 13.25
N PRO A 55 -9.50 37.20 13.23
CA PRO A 55 -10.52 36.71 12.30
C PRO A 55 -10.10 36.84 10.83
N VAL A 56 -9.21 37.79 10.51
CA VAL A 56 -8.64 37.98 9.18
C VAL A 56 -7.97 36.70 8.65
N HIS A 57 -7.38 35.86 9.52
CA HIS A 57 -6.69 34.63 9.15
C HIS A 57 -7.62 33.43 8.90
N LEU A 58 -8.93 33.59 9.10
CA LEU A 58 -9.90 32.56 8.77
C LEU A 58 -9.98 32.34 7.26
N ASN A 59 -10.40 31.13 6.86
CA ASN A 59 -10.77 30.84 5.48
C ASN A 59 -11.93 31.76 5.06
N GLU A 60 -12.04 32.09 3.77
CA GLU A 60 -13.05 33.01 3.22
C GLU A 60 -14.48 32.65 3.64
N GLY A 61 -14.87 31.37 3.58
CA GLY A 61 -16.21 30.94 4.00
C GLY A 61 -16.48 31.10 5.50
N ASP A 62 -15.45 30.94 6.34
CA ASP A 62 -15.56 31.12 7.79
C ASP A 62 -15.57 32.61 8.15
N LYS A 63 -14.83 33.45 7.41
CA LYS A 63 -14.87 34.92 7.53
C LYS A 63 -16.25 35.46 7.22
N ASP A 64 -16.84 35.03 6.09
CA ASP A 64 -18.20 35.40 5.72
C ASP A 64 -19.20 35.03 6.82
N THR A 65 -19.09 33.82 7.36
CA THR A 65 -19.99 33.35 8.43
C THR A 65 -19.80 34.16 9.71
N TRP A 66 -18.56 34.47 10.06
CA TRP A 66 -18.23 35.27 11.23
C TRP A 66 -18.78 36.70 11.11
N VAL A 67 -18.59 37.35 9.95
CA VAL A 67 -19.09 38.69 9.66
C VAL A 67 -20.62 38.75 9.66
N LYS A 68 -21.28 37.74 9.06
CA LYS A 68 -22.75 37.61 9.12
C LYS A 68 -23.25 37.52 10.56
N ASN A 69 -22.58 36.72 11.39
CA ASN A 69 -22.94 36.58 12.80
C ASN A 69 -22.73 37.88 13.58
N ALA A 70 -21.61 38.59 13.36
CA ALA A 70 -21.36 39.90 13.95
C ALA A 70 -22.45 40.92 13.57
N ALA A 71 -22.84 40.94 12.30
CA ALA A 71 -23.93 41.79 11.81
C ALA A 71 -25.28 41.44 12.45
N ILE A 72 -25.60 40.15 12.59
CA ILE A 72 -26.82 39.68 13.26
C ILE A 72 -26.83 40.11 14.73
N VAL A 73 -25.73 39.92 15.44
CA VAL A 73 -25.58 40.35 16.85
C VAL A 73 -25.80 41.86 16.98
N TYR A 74 -25.23 42.67 16.07
CA TYR A 74 -25.48 44.10 16.04
C TYR A 74 -26.96 44.44 15.82
N SER A 75 -27.59 43.76 14.85
CA SER A 75 -28.99 44.01 14.49
C SER A 75 -29.98 43.72 15.62
N GLN A 76 -29.65 42.76 16.48
CA GLN A 76 -30.44 42.32 17.64
C GLN A 76 -30.10 43.08 18.93
N SER A 77 -28.98 43.81 18.95
CA SER A 77 -28.57 44.61 20.09
C SER A 77 -29.33 45.93 20.19
N ASP A 78 -29.19 46.62 21.33
CA ASP A 78 -29.71 47.98 21.53
C ASP A 78 -29.01 49.04 20.66
N ARG A 79 -28.07 48.64 19.78
CA ARG A 79 -27.25 49.53 18.91
C ARG A 79 -26.60 50.67 19.69
N SER A 80 -26.24 50.42 20.94
CA SER A 80 -25.50 51.38 21.76
C SER A 80 -24.15 51.68 21.11
N GLU A 81 -23.63 52.88 21.39
CA GLU A 81 -22.34 53.32 20.84
C GLU A 81 -21.21 52.34 21.19
N ALA A 82 -21.23 51.77 22.39
CA ALA A 82 -20.28 50.74 22.81
C ALA A 82 -20.35 49.46 21.95
N VAL A 83 -21.56 48.99 21.62
CA VAL A 83 -21.73 47.80 20.76
C VAL A 83 -21.35 48.12 19.31
N ALA A 84 -21.70 49.31 18.82
CA ALA A 84 -21.28 49.76 17.48
C ALA A 84 -19.75 49.83 17.36
N GLN A 85 -19.07 50.30 18.40
CA GLN A 85 -17.61 50.41 18.43
C GLN A 85 -16.92 49.05 18.55
N GLN A 86 -17.51 48.11 19.30
CA GLN A 86 -17.05 46.73 19.36
C GLN A 86 -17.19 46.04 17.99
N ILE A 87 -18.38 46.09 17.39
CA ILE A 87 -18.65 45.47 16.08
C ILE A 87 -17.80 46.10 14.98
N LYS A 88 -17.57 47.43 15.04
CA LYS A 88 -16.63 48.11 14.16
C LYS A 88 -15.23 47.48 14.25
N SER A 89 -14.67 47.39 15.46
CA SER A 89 -13.33 46.80 15.66
C SER A 89 -13.27 45.34 15.21
N ASP A 90 -14.33 44.58 15.44
CA ASP A 90 -14.46 43.19 15.06
C ASP A 90 -14.45 43.04 13.51
N LEU A 91 -15.24 43.84 12.80
CA LEU A 91 -15.29 43.84 11.33
C LEU A 91 -13.97 44.29 10.70
N GLU A 92 -13.35 45.33 11.26
CA GLU A 92 -12.03 45.80 10.82
C GLU A 92 -10.95 44.71 11.02
N ARG A 93 -10.95 44.02 12.17
CA ARG A 93 -10.06 42.88 12.45
C ARG A 93 -10.35 41.62 11.62
N ALA A 94 -11.53 41.52 10.99
CA ALA A 94 -11.81 40.51 9.98
C ALA A 94 -11.37 40.96 8.59
N GLY A 95 -10.96 42.22 8.43
CA GLY A 95 -10.66 42.85 7.16
C GLY A 95 -11.91 43.05 6.32
N TYR A 96 -13.07 43.40 6.88
CA TYR A 96 -14.28 43.71 6.10
C TYR A 96 -14.62 45.20 6.20
N GLY A 97 -14.47 45.90 5.09
CA GLY A 97 -14.87 47.30 4.94
C GLY A 97 -16.30 47.45 4.40
N PRO A 98 -16.74 48.71 4.19
CA PRO A 98 -18.06 48.99 3.63
C PRO A 98 -18.33 48.36 2.26
N THR A 99 -17.28 48.19 1.46
CA THR A 99 -17.39 47.61 0.11
C THR A 99 -17.73 46.13 0.20
N GLU A 100 -17.02 45.37 1.02
CA GLU A 100 -17.12 43.91 1.06
C GLU A 100 -18.30 43.44 1.89
N ILE A 101 -18.68 44.22 2.91
CA ILE A 101 -19.98 44.02 3.58
C ILE A 101 -21.12 44.29 2.59
N GLY A 102 -20.98 45.26 1.70
CA GLY A 102 -21.95 45.54 0.63
C GLY A 102 -22.09 44.39 -0.37
N GLU A 103 -20.97 43.83 -0.81
CA GLU A 103 -20.93 42.64 -1.66
C GLU A 103 -21.53 41.43 -0.96
N LEU A 104 -21.19 41.21 0.32
CA LEU A 104 -21.74 40.13 1.12
C LEU A 104 -23.25 40.31 1.32
N ALA A 105 -23.73 41.54 1.51
CA ALA A 105 -25.16 41.83 1.59
C ALA A 105 -25.86 41.54 0.26
N ALA A 106 -25.25 41.90 -0.87
CA ALA A 106 -25.74 41.60 -2.21
C ALA A 106 -25.78 40.08 -2.48
N ALA A 107 -24.83 39.31 -1.97
CA ALA A 107 -24.81 37.86 -2.08
C ALA A 107 -25.88 37.16 -1.21
N ASN A 108 -26.42 37.85 -0.19
CA ASN A 108 -27.44 37.30 0.72
C ASN A 108 -28.81 37.98 0.54
N GLN A 109 -29.13 38.46 -0.67
CA GLN A 109 -30.38 39.15 -0.98
C GLN A 109 -31.64 38.37 -0.58
N GLY A 110 -32.61 39.10 0.00
CA GLY A 110 -33.90 38.54 0.41
C GLY A 110 -33.87 37.73 1.71
N THR A 111 -32.76 37.75 2.44
CA THR A 111 -32.62 37.10 3.76
C THR A 111 -32.57 38.14 4.88
N ASP A 112 -32.90 37.72 6.11
CA ASP A 112 -32.77 38.58 7.30
C ASP A 112 -31.31 39.04 7.53
N VAL A 113 -30.34 38.26 7.03
CA VAL A 113 -28.91 38.57 7.10
C VAL A 113 -28.55 39.78 6.25
N GLN A 114 -29.24 40.02 5.13
CA GLN A 114 -29.02 41.20 4.30
C GLN A 114 -29.28 42.49 5.08
N ALA A 115 -30.39 42.55 5.80
CA ALA A 115 -30.75 43.72 6.59
C ALA A 115 -29.75 43.96 7.73
N ALA A 116 -29.24 42.89 8.34
CA ALA A 116 -28.20 42.96 9.36
C ALA A 116 -26.87 43.48 8.80
N LEU A 117 -26.44 43.01 7.62
CA LEU A 117 -25.21 43.46 6.97
C LEU A 117 -25.28 44.92 6.54
N LEU A 118 -26.42 45.36 5.98
CA LEU A 118 -26.63 46.77 5.62
C LEU A 118 -26.60 47.70 6.85
N ALA A 119 -27.02 47.21 8.03
CA ALA A 119 -26.98 47.98 9.27
C ALA A 119 -25.57 48.23 9.80
N VAL A 120 -24.59 47.37 9.46
CA VAL A 120 -23.19 47.51 9.89
C VAL A 120 -22.25 48.01 8.78
N GLN A 121 -22.75 48.12 7.54
CA GLN A 121 -21.93 48.42 6.36
C GLN A 121 -21.05 49.67 6.52
N ASN A 122 -21.57 50.73 7.11
CA ASN A 122 -20.86 52.01 7.24
C ASN A 122 -20.12 52.17 8.58
N LEU A 123 -20.06 51.13 9.41
CA LEU A 123 -19.33 51.16 10.68
C LEU A 123 -17.80 51.05 10.51
N PRO A 124 -17.26 50.05 9.79
CA PRO A 124 -15.82 49.90 9.60
C PRO A 124 -15.27 50.96 8.63
N ALA A 125 -14.04 51.40 8.87
CA ALA A 125 -13.31 52.24 7.93
C ALA A 125 -12.61 51.36 6.86
N GLN A 126 -12.76 51.71 5.59
CA GLN A 126 -12.22 50.90 4.48
C GLN A 126 -10.69 50.80 4.53
N ASP A 127 -10.01 51.90 4.85
CA ASP A 127 -8.55 51.96 4.95
C ASP A 127 -7.98 51.06 6.05
N VAL A 128 -8.68 50.94 7.18
CA VAL A 128 -8.30 50.06 8.30
C VAL A 128 -8.51 48.59 7.92
N ALA A 129 -9.63 48.27 7.26
CA ALA A 129 -9.91 46.92 6.80
C ALA A 129 -8.90 46.44 5.72
N ASP A 130 -8.49 47.35 4.83
CA ASP A 130 -7.49 47.06 3.79
C ASP A 130 -6.09 46.83 4.39
N ASP A 131 -5.70 47.58 5.43
CA ASP A 131 -4.43 47.38 6.15
C ASP A 131 -4.40 45.99 6.84
N GLU A 132 -5.51 45.59 7.49
CA GLU A 132 -5.63 44.28 8.12
C GLU A 132 -5.58 43.12 7.09
N ARG A 133 -6.20 43.28 5.91
CA ARG A 133 -6.03 42.31 4.80
C ARG A 133 -4.59 42.25 4.30
N GLY A 134 -3.92 43.41 4.25
CA GLY A 134 -2.50 43.53 3.86
C GLY A 134 -1.56 42.74 4.78
N ARG A 135 -1.93 42.53 6.04
CA ARG A 135 -1.14 41.75 7.03
C ARG A 135 -1.16 40.24 6.75
N ILE A 136 -2.16 39.73 6.01
CA ILE A 136 -2.18 38.35 5.51
C ILE A 136 -1.29 38.21 4.27
N GLY A 137 -0.95 39.34 3.63
CA GLY A 137 -0.06 39.42 2.48
C GLY A 137 1.22 38.64 2.77
N THR A 138 1.30 37.46 2.16
CA THR A 138 2.44 36.58 2.26
C THR A 138 3.62 37.26 1.56
N GLY A 139 4.38 38.05 2.31
CA GLY A 139 5.54 38.75 1.78
C GLY A 139 6.49 37.76 1.12
N PHE A 140 7.22 38.24 0.11
CA PHE A 140 8.27 37.49 -0.59
C PHE A 140 9.21 36.74 0.38
N VAL A 141 9.50 37.36 1.52
CA VAL A 141 10.32 36.79 2.60
C VAL A 141 9.66 35.53 3.23
N ALA A 142 8.37 35.58 3.53
CA ALA A 142 7.66 34.47 4.18
C ALA A 142 7.42 33.28 3.23
N ASN A 143 7.10 33.54 1.97
CA ASN A 143 6.74 32.47 1.03
C ASN A 143 7.91 31.85 0.27
N ILE A 144 9.02 32.58 0.10
CA ILE A 144 10.15 32.10 -0.72
C ILE A 144 11.39 31.92 0.14
N ILE A 145 11.74 32.92 0.96
CA ILE A 145 12.98 32.86 1.74
C ILE A 145 12.88 31.83 2.86
N PHE A 146 11.76 31.76 3.59
CA PHE A 146 11.58 30.80 4.68
C PHE A 146 11.69 29.32 4.22
N PRO A 147 10.97 28.84 3.18
CA PRO A 147 11.11 27.45 2.74
C PRO A 147 12.50 27.15 2.17
N ILE A 148 13.13 28.10 1.46
CA ILE A 148 14.51 27.91 0.98
C ILE A 148 15.48 27.80 2.16
N LEU A 149 15.34 28.66 3.17
CA LEU A 149 16.14 28.60 4.39
C LEU A 149 15.97 27.25 5.10
N CYS A 150 14.73 26.75 5.22
CA CYS A 150 14.46 25.42 5.77
C CYS A 150 15.14 24.30 4.97
N LEU A 151 15.09 24.35 3.63
CA LEU A 151 15.76 23.37 2.77
C LEU A 151 17.28 23.41 2.92
N VAL A 152 17.86 24.62 2.99
CA VAL A 152 19.31 24.79 3.19
C VAL A 152 19.73 24.26 4.56
N ILE A 153 18.98 24.56 5.62
CA ILE A 153 19.23 24.01 6.96
C ILE A 153 19.14 22.49 6.94
N TRP A 154 18.12 21.91 6.28
CA TRP A 154 17.97 20.47 6.15
C TRP A 154 19.13 19.83 5.37
N ALA A 155 19.59 20.46 4.29
CA ALA A 155 20.73 20.00 3.52
C ALA A 155 22.01 20.00 4.37
N VAL A 156 22.23 21.05 5.16
CA VAL A 156 23.37 21.12 6.10
C VAL A 156 23.29 20.02 7.16
N VAL A 157 22.11 19.77 7.73
CA VAL A 157 21.88 18.69 8.69
C VAL A 157 22.17 17.32 8.07
N LEU A 158 21.73 17.07 6.83
CA LEU A 158 21.99 15.81 6.13
C LEU A 158 23.46 15.63 5.79
N ILE A 159 24.16 16.69 5.39
CA ILE A 159 25.59 16.66 5.15
C ILE A 159 26.34 16.35 6.46
N LEU A 160 25.99 17.03 7.56
CA LEU A 160 26.56 16.76 8.87
C LEU A 160 26.27 15.33 9.33
N ALA A 161 25.04 14.83 9.15
CA ALA A 161 24.69 13.46 9.45
C ALA A 161 25.49 12.46 8.60
N GLY A 162 25.66 12.73 7.30
CA GLY A 162 26.50 11.92 6.41
C GLY A 162 27.96 11.87 6.84
N VAL A 163 28.53 13.02 7.24
CA VAL A 163 29.90 13.10 7.78
C VAL A 163 30.02 12.33 9.11
N VAL A 164 29.05 12.48 10.02
CA VAL A 164 29.03 11.74 11.29
C VAL A 164 28.89 10.23 11.03
N LEU A 165 28.04 9.81 10.10
CA LEU A 165 27.88 8.41 9.72
C LEU A 165 29.12 7.83 9.02
N SER A 166 29.85 8.66 8.27
CA SER A 166 31.13 8.31 7.64
C SER A 166 32.24 8.13 8.68
N LEU A 167 32.33 9.02 9.67
CA LEU A 167 33.34 8.97 10.74
C LEU A 167 33.00 7.92 11.82
N TYR A 168 31.72 7.58 11.98
CA TYR A 168 31.22 6.58 12.92
C TYR A 168 30.35 5.55 12.21
N PRO A 169 30.94 4.64 11.42
CA PRO A 169 30.18 3.64 10.69
C PRO A 169 29.30 2.85 11.64
N ILE A 170 27.98 2.95 11.46
CA ILE A 170 27.02 2.11 12.15
C ILE A 170 27.31 0.68 11.66
N PRO A 171 27.61 -0.29 12.55
CA PRO A 171 27.72 -1.67 12.13
C PRO A 171 26.31 -2.19 11.84
N ILE A 172 25.79 -1.89 10.64
CA ILE A 172 24.63 -2.57 10.04
C ILE A 172 25.06 -3.97 9.52
N GLY A 173 25.96 -4.61 10.28
CA GLY A 173 26.66 -5.85 9.93
C GLY A 173 25.75 -7.03 9.57
N PRO A 174 24.54 -7.21 10.14
CA PRO A 174 23.71 -8.35 9.75
C PRO A 174 22.95 -8.14 8.45
N TRP A 175 22.71 -6.90 7.99
CA TRP A 175 21.90 -6.66 6.79
C TRP A 175 22.74 -6.62 5.52
N LYS A 176 23.93 -5.99 5.58
CA LYS A 176 24.83 -5.94 4.42
C LYS A 176 25.39 -7.33 4.07
N ARG A 177 25.73 -8.14 5.08
CA ARG A 177 26.18 -9.54 4.88
C ARG A 177 25.10 -10.44 4.27
N LYS A 178 23.81 -10.22 4.60
CA LYS A 178 22.71 -10.97 4.01
C LYS A 178 22.49 -10.63 2.54
N GLN A 179 22.62 -9.35 2.17
CA GLN A 179 22.53 -8.92 0.77
C GLN A 179 23.71 -9.43 -0.06
N ASP A 180 24.94 -9.30 0.45
CA ASP A 180 26.13 -9.77 -0.27
C ASP A 180 26.12 -11.30 -0.46
N ALA A 181 25.65 -12.06 0.54
CA ALA A 181 25.48 -13.51 0.44
C ALA A 181 24.37 -13.92 -0.53
N ALA A 182 23.25 -13.20 -0.57
CA ALA A 182 22.16 -13.46 -1.51
C ALA A 182 22.58 -13.18 -2.96
N VAL A 183 23.31 -12.08 -3.21
CA VAL A 183 23.84 -11.75 -4.54
C VAL A 183 24.91 -12.75 -4.98
N ALA A 184 25.79 -13.17 -4.06
CA ALA A 184 26.75 -14.24 -4.35
C ALA A 184 26.06 -15.57 -4.69
N GLY A 185 25.03 -15.95 -3.91
CA GLY A 185 24.22 -17.15 -4.17
C GLY A 185 23.52 -17.13 -5.53
N LEU A 186 22.92 -16.00 -5.91
CA LEU A 186 22.33 -15.82 -7.25
C LEU A 186 23.38 -16.00 -8.36
N SER A 187 24.59 -15.46 -8.18
CA SER A 187 25.66 -15.62 -9.16
C SER A 187 26.16 -17.06 -9.30
N GLU A 188 26.13 -17.84 -8.21
CA GLU A 188 26.50 -19.26 -8.20
C GLU A 188 25.42 -20.12 -8.87
N ILE A 189 24.15 -19.86 -8.57
CA ILE A 189 22.99 -20.49 -9.21
C ILE A 189 23.01 -20.24 -10.72
N GLN A 190 23.29 -19.02 -11.16
CA GLN A 190 23.41 -18.69 -12.59
C GLN A 190 24.51 -19.50 -13.29
N ARG A 191 25.67 -19.70 -12.65
CA ARG A 191 26.74 -20.55 -13.18
C ARG A 191 26.34 -22.02 -13.23
N ALA A 192 25.69 -22.52 -12.17
CA ALA A 192 25.19 -23.89 -12.11
C ALA A 192 24.16 -24.15 -13.21
N ARG A 193 23.22 -23.21 -13.41
CA ARG A 193 22.21 -23.26 -14.47
C ARG A 193 22.83 -23.24 -15.86
N LYS A 194 23.80 -22.35 -16.12
CA LYS A 194 24.52 -22.34 -17.40
C LYS A 194 25.21 -23.68 -17.66
N LYS A 195 25.91 -24.23 -16.66
CA LYS A 195 26.58 -25.53 -16.77
C LYS A 195 25.60 -26.67 -17.04
N ALA A 196 24.46 -26.70 -16.35
CA ALA A 196 23.40 -27.69 -16.58
C ALA A 196 22.83 -27.59 -17.99
N ARG A 197 22.57 -26.37 -18.47
CA ARG A 197 22.10 -26.10 -19.85
C ARG A 197 23.10 -26.56 -20.90
N ASP A 198 24.39 -26.27 -20.71
CA ASP A 198 25.46 -26.66 -21.63
C ASP A 198 25.66 -28.18 -21.64
N ALA A 199 25.58 -28.85 -20.48
CA ALA A 199 25.64 -30.31 -20.39
C ALA A 199 24.42 -30.97 -21.05
N ALA A 200 23.24 -30.43 -20.83
CA ALA A 200 21.99 -30.92 -21.42
C ALA A 200 21.98 -30.74 -22.95
N LYS A 201 22.55 -29.66 -23.49
CA LYS A 201 22.77 -29.51 -24.94
C LYS A 201 23.67 -30.61 -25.52
N GLY A 202 24.74 -30.97 -24.81
CA GLY A 202 25.63 -32.07 -25.22
C GLY A 202 24.93 -33.43 -25.24
N ALA A 203 24.04 -33.69 -24.28
CA ALA A 203 23.27 -34.93 -24.21
C ALA A 203 22.11 -34.98 -25.22
N ALA A 204 21.38 -33.88 -25.41
CA ALA A 204 20.23 -33.83 -26.30
C ALA A 204 20.61 -33.93 -27.79
N GLY A 205 21.80 -33.44 -28.18
CA GLY A 205 22.34 -33.62 -29.53
C GLY A 205 22.59 -35.08 -29.93
N LEU A 206 22.57 -36.02 -28.96
CA LEU A 206 22.70 -37.47 -29.21
C LEU A 206 21.33 -38.17 -29.30
N GLU A 207 20.26 -37.62 -28.68
CA GLU A 207 18.93 -38.25 -28.62
C GLU A 207 17.93 -37.71 -29.67
N MET A 208 18.18 -36.56 -30.30
CA MET A 208 17.24 -35.97 -31.28
C MET A 208 17.27 -36.63 -32.67
N MET A 209 18.30 -37.41 -32.99
CA MET A 209 18.56 -37.90 -34.35
C MET A 209 17.57 -38.99 -34.86
N ASP A 210 16.65 -39.47 -34.01
CA ASP A 210 15.75 -40.61 -34.33
C ASP A 210 14.26 -40.23 -34.40
N VAL A 211 13.88 -38.97 -34.10
CA VAL A 211 12.45 -38.53 -34.02
C VAL A 211 12.07 -37.52 -35.12
N GLU A 212 13.04 -37.03 -35.88
CA GLU A 212 12.91 -35.86 -36.77
C GLU A 212 12.39 -36.16 -38.20
N ALA A 213 12.12 -37.42 -38.55
CA ALA A 213 11.85 -37.79 -39.95
C ALA A 213 10.44 -37.42 -40.47
N ASP A 214 9.45 -37.19 -39.60
CA ASP A 214 8.02 -37.12 -39.99
C ASP A 214 7.33 -35.75 -39.76
N LEU A 215 8.03 -34.75 -39.21
CA LEU A 215 7.44 -33.45 -38.82
C LEU A 215 8.08 -32.21 -39.48
N GLY A 216 9.02 -32.41 -40.40
CA GLY A 216 9.76 -31.32 -41.05
C GLY A 216 10.80 -30.66 -40.13
N GLU A 217 11.36 -29.54 -40.60
CA GLU A 217 12.40 -28.80 -39.86
C GLU A 217 11.79 -28.12 -38.62
N PRO A 218 12.38 -28.30 -37.42
CA PRO A 218 11.90 -27.62 -36.23
C PRO A 218 12.15 -26.11 -36.31
N LEU A 219 11.17 -25.31 -35.88
CA LEU A 219 11.28 -23.85 -35.75
C LEU A 219 12.31 -23.43 -34.69
N GLY A 220 12.52 -24.29 -33.69
CA GLY A 220 13.44 -24.00 -32.60
C GLY A 220 13.66 -25.18 -31.70
N ASN A 221 14.89 -25.26 -31.18
CA ASN A 221 15.33 -26.21 -30.16
C ASN A 221 15.80 -25.42 -28.94
N PHE A 222 14.95 -25.32 -27.93
CA PHE A 222 15.23 -24.59 -26.70
C PHE A 222 15.70 -25.54 -25.62
N MET A 223 16.60 -25.05 -24.77
CA MET A 223 17.09 -25.78 -23.61
C MET A 223 16.72 -24.99 -22.37
N SER A 224 16.23 -25.65 -21.34
CA SER A 224 15.92 -25.02 -20.06
C SER A 224 16.45 -25.89 -18.92
N ALA A 225 16.94 -25.26 -17.86
CA ALA A 225 17.56 -25.97 -16.76
C ALA A 225 17.25 -25.28 -15.43
N TYR A 226 16.65 -26.04 -14.52
CA TYR A 226 16.42 -25.68 -13.12
C TYR A 226 17.47 -26.34 -12.22
N VAL A 227 17.90 -25.60 -11.20
CA VAL A 227 18.75 -26.10 -10.11
C VAL A 227 18.16 -25.61 -8.79
N LEU A 228 18.13 -26.46 -7.77
CA LEU A 228 17.66 -26.10 -6.44
C LEU A 228 18.32 -24.82 -5.94
N GLY A 229 17.51 -23.87 -5.48
CA GLY A 229 17.94 -22.51 -5.11
C GLY A 229 17.54 -21.45 -6.13
N ASP A 230 17.23 -21.83 -7.38
CA ASP A 230 16.66 -20.90 -8.37
C ASP A 230 15.16 -20.66 -8.10
N ASP A 231 14.87 -19.95 -7.00
CA ASP A 231 13.50 -19.70 -6.52
C ASP A 231 12.68 -18.76 -7.45
N LEU A 232 13.34 -18.18 -8.47
CA LEU A 232 12.78 -17.30 -9.49
C LEU A 232 12.87 -17.94 -10.89
N TYR A 233 12.99 -19.26 -10.97
CA TYR A 233 13.07 -19.96 -12.23
C TYR A 233 11.78 -19.80 -13.05
N ASP A 234 11.94 -19.06 -14.16
CA ASP A 234 10.92 -18.78 -15.16
C ASP A 234 11.64 -18.49 -16.50
N ASP A 235 11.79 -19.52 -17.34
CA ASP A 235 12.38 -19.40 -18.68
C ASP A 235 11.27 -19.13 -19.70
N SER A 236 11.50 -18.17 -20.60
CA SER A 236 10.62 -17.88 -21.74
C SER A 236 11.44 -17.85 -23.04
N PHE A 237 10.87 -18.42 -24.09
CA PHE A 237 11.47 -18.51 -25.42
C PHE A 237 10.46 -18.05 -26.49
N ALA A 238 10.83 -17.02 -27.26
CA ALA A 238 10.06 -16.61 -28.42
C ALA A 238 10.17 -17.65 -29.55
N ILE A 239 9.04 -17.95 -30.19
CA ILE A 239 8.94 -18.82 -31.36
C ILE A 239 8.78 -17.91 -32.57
N GLU A 240 9.83 -17.77 -33.37
CA GLU A 240 9.90 -16.81 -34.49
C GLU A 240 10.26 -17.49 -35.83
N PRO A 241 9.30 -18.05 -36.59
CA PRO A 241 9.55 -18.51 -37.95
C PRO A 241 9.92 -17.35 -38.89
N ASP A 242 11.05 -17.44 -39.58
CA ASP A 242 11.48 -16.52 -40.66
C ASP A 242 11.37 -15.02 -40.33
N GLY A 243 11.54 -14.64 -39.05
CA GLY A 243 11.48 -13.26 -38.57
C GLY A 243 10.07 -12.73 -38.25
N GLY A 244 9.04 -13.57 -38.28
CA GLY A 244 7.70 -13.28 -37.75
C GLY A 244 7.47 -14.00 -36.42
N TYR A 245 6.79 -13.36 -35.47
CA TYR A 245 6.43 -13.99 -34.19
C TYR A 245 5.26 -14.96 -34.40
N ALA A 246 5.38 -16.20 -33.94
CA ALA A 246 4.30 -17.20 -33.98
C ALA A 246 3.76 -17.55 -32.59
N GLY A 247 4.54 -17.33 -31.54
CA GLY A 247 4.16 -17.70 -30.18
C GLY A 247 5.32 -17.63 -29.19
N GLU A 248 5.08 -18.19 -28.01
CA GLU A 248 6.05 -18.23 -26.92
C GLU A 248 5.97 -19.56 -26.18
N ALA A 249 7.12 -20.06 -25.77
CA ALA A 249 7.24 -21.21 -24.88
C ALA A 249 7.78 -20.79 -23.52
N GLY A 250 6.99 -21.01 -22.47
CA GLY A 250 7.34 -20.70 -21.08
C GLY A 250 7.57 -21.95 -20.25
N ILE A 251 8.50 -21.89 -19.29
CA ILE A 251 8.74 -22.93 -18.29
C ILE A 251 8.97 -22.27 -16.94
N GLY A 252 8.09 -22.51 -15.98
CA GLY A 252 8.13 -21.85 -14.67
C GLY A 252 7.86 -22.78 -13.50
N ILE A 253 8.21 -22.31 -12.30
CA ILE A 253 7.82 -22.98 -11.04
C ILE A 253 6.31 -22.84 -10.84
N LEU A 254 5.62 -23.96 -10.65
CA LEU A 254 4.18 -23.97 -10.41
C LEU A 254 3.81 -24.17 -8.93
N GLU A 255 4.49 -25.10 -8.25
CA GLU A 255 4.19 -25.48 -6.87
C GLU A 255 5.44 -25.89 -6.11
N THR A 256 5.47 -25.60 -4.80
CA THR A 256 6.57 -25.95 -3.89
C THR A 256 6.06 -26.76 -2.71
N ILE A 257 6.88 -27.65 -2.16
CA ILE A 257 6.56 -28.47 -1.00
C ILE A 257 7.38 -28.08 0.24
N GLY A 258 6.75 -28.11 1.41
CA GLY A 258 7.41 -27.83 2.69
C GLY A 258 7.61 -26.33 2.96
N ILE A 259 8.42 -26.03 3.97
CA ILE A 259 8.70 -24.67 4.45
C ILE A 259 10.22 -24.49 4.53
N GLY A 260 10.72 -23.35 4.10
CA GLY A 260 12.13 -22.96 4.18
C GLY A 260 12.72 -22.54 2.84
N ASP A 261 13.91 -21.93 2.92
CA ASP A 261 14.73 -21.57 1.76
C ASP A 261 15.90 -22.55 1.64
N PRO A 262 16.29 -22.95 0.42
CA PRO A 262 15.66 -22.62 -0.86
C PRO A 262 14.30 -23.32 -1.05
N LYS A 263 13.43 -22.75 -1.90
CA LYS A 263 12.12 -23.34 -2.18
C LYS A 263 12.27 -24.69 -2.87
N LYS A 264 11.61 -25.70 -2.32
CA LYS A 264 11.63 -27.06 -2.85
C LYS A 264 10.51 -27.23 -3.87
N VAL A 265 10.85 -27.11 -5.15
CA VAL A 265 9.88 -27.15 -6.25
C VAL A 265 9.39 -28.59 -6.47
N THR A 266 8.07 -28.78 -6.46
CA THR A 266 7.41 -30.09 -6.64
C THR A 266 6.68 -30.21 -7.98
N ALA A 267 6.40 -29.10 -8.66
CA ALA A 267 5.82 -29.10 -10.00
C ALA A 267 6.24 -27.85 -10.80
N PHE A 268 6.36 -28.03 -12.12
CA PHE A 268 6.64 -26.98 -13.09
C PHE A 268 5.47 -26.82 -14.06
N SER A 269 5.22 -25.61 -14.55
CA SER A 269 4.37 -25.36 -15.71
C SER A 269 5.23 -25.26 -16.96
N ILE A 270 4.77 -25.89 -18.04
CA ILE A 270 5.34 -25.75 -19.37
C ILE A 270 4.21 -25.27 -20.27
N GLU A 271 4.40 -24.11 -20.86
CA GLU A 271 3.34 -23.34 -21.51
C GLU A 271 3.72 -23.07 -22.96
N ILE A 272 2.77 -23.26 -23.88
CA ILE A 272 2.92 -22.88 -25.29
C ILE A 272 1.78 -21.91 -25.60
N PHE A 273 2.13 -20.67 -25.88
CA PHE A 273 1.24 -19.64 -26.39
C PHE A 273 1.28 -19.62 -27.91
N ASP A 274 0.11 -19.70 -28.54
CA ASP A 274 -0.07 -19.58 -29.99
C ASP A 274 -0.67 -18.20 -30.30
N GLN A 275 0.08 -17.36 -31.02
CA GLN A 275 -0.36 -15.99 -31.32
C GLN A 275 -1.63 -15.97 -32.18
N VAL A 276 -1.81 -16.95 -33.06
CA VAL A 276 -2.95 -17.00 -33.99
C VAL A 276 -4.23 -17.38 -33.26
N GLU A 277 -4.15 -18.27 -32.27
CA GLU A 277 -5.30 -18.69 -31.46
C GLU A 277 -5.51 -17.79 -30.22
N MET A 278 -4.50 -17.00 -29.84
CA MET A 278 -4.45 -16.23 -28.59
C MET A 278 -4.76 -17.11 -27.36
N GLN A 279 -4.33 -18.36 -27.39
CA GLN A 279 -4.52 -19.33 -26.31
C GLN A 279 -3.18 -19.92 -25.88
N THR A 280 -3.12 -20.25 -24.58
CA THR A 280 -2.00 -20.95 -23.97
C THR A 280 -2.43 -22.37 -23.64
N LYS A 281 -1.63 -23.34 -24.06
CA LYS A 281 -1.72 -24.72 -23.58
C LYS A 281 -0.67 -24.95 -22.52
N THR A 282 -1.04 -25.60 -21.43
CA THR A 282 -0.17 -25.81 -20.27
C THR A 282 -0.07 -27.29 -19.94
N LEU A 283 1.16 -27.78 -19.86
CA LEU A 283 1.51 -29.08 -19.29
C LEU A 283 2.06 -28.85 -17.88
N VAL A 284 1.50 -29.55 -16.90
CA VAL A 284 1.97 -29.49 -15.51
C VAL A 284 2.87 -30.69 -15.23
N LEU A 285 4.17 -30.46 -15.22
CA LEU A 285 5.17 -31.49 -14.98
C LEU A 285 5.41 -31.64 -13.47
N MET A 286 4.98 -32.77 -12.91
CA MET A 286 4.93 -33.04 -11.47
C MET A 286 6.04 -34.00 -11.03
N SER A 287 6.51 -33.85 -9.78
CA SER A 287 7.27 -34.89 -9.10
C SER A 287 6.43 -36.15 -8.90
N GLU A 288 7.09 -37.29 -8.67
CA GLU A 288 6.40 -38.55 -8.39
C GLU A 288 5.47 -38.44 -7.17
N HIS A 289 5.89 -37.71 -6.14
CA HIS A 289 5.04 -37.46 -5.00
C HIS A 289 3.79 -36.63 -5.36
N ALA A 290 3.96 -35.50 -6.06
CA ALA A 290 2.84 -34.63 -6.41
C ALA A 290 1.85 -35.30 -7.37
N TYR A 291 2.34 -36.16 -8.27
CA TYR A 291 1.48 -36.90 -9.20
C TYR A 291 0.64 -37.97 -8.49
N ASN A 292 1.20 -38.59 -7.45
CA ASN A 292 0.55 -39.69 -6.70
C ASN A 292 -0.29 -39.21 -5.50
N ASP A 293 -0.11 -37.98 -5.02
CA ASP A 293 -0.96 -37.38 -3.99
C ASP A 293 -2.23 -36.78 -4.64
N PRO A 294 -3.43 -37.33 -4.35
CA PRO A 294 -4.68 -36.82 -4.90
C PRO A 294 -4.91 -35.33 -4.59
N SER A 295 -4.49 -34.86 -3.40
CA SER A 295 -4.72 -33.48 -2.98
C SER A 295 -3.90 -32.48 -3.80
N LEU A 296 -2.63 -32.83 -4.07
CA LEU A 296 -1.75 -32.01 -4.91
C LEU A 296 -2.18 -32.09 -6.38
N ARG A 297 -2.51 -33.28 -6.87
CA ARG A 297 -2.98 -33.44 -8.25
C ARG A 297 -4.28 -32.69 -8.51
N ASP A 298 -5.26 -32.75 -7.61
CA ASP A 298 -6.53 -32.04 -7.74
C ASP A 298 -6.33 -30.52 -7.69
N LYS A 299 -5.35 -30.03 -6.91
CA LYS A 299 -4.96 -28.61 -6.87
C LYS A 299 -4.34 -28.15 -8.20
N LEU A 300 -3.56 -29.01 -8.85
CA LEU A 300 -2.78 -28.66 -10.03
C LEU A 300 -3.50 -28.93 -11.36
N THR A 301 -4.44 -29.87 -11.41
CA THR A 301 -5.22 -30.24 -12.61
C THR A 301 -5.94 -29.05 -13.27
N PRO A 302 -6.51 -28.08 -12.52
CA PRO A 302 -7.12 -26.90 -13.12
C PRO A 302 -6.12 -25.98 -13.85
N ARG A 303 -4.81 -26.12 -13.62
CA ARG A 303 -3.77 -25.27 -14.21
C ARG A 303 -3.19 -25.81 -15.52
N GLY A 304 -3.48 -27.07 -15.87
CA GLY A 304 -2.99 -27.69 -17.10
C GLY A 304 -3.03 -29.21 -17.05
N GLU A 305 -2.55 -29.85 -18.12
CA GLU A 305 -2.54 -31.31 -18.25
C GLU A 305 -1.47 -31.92 -17.31
N PRO A 306 -1.84 -32.81 -16.37
CA PRO A 306 -0.89 -33.37 -15.41
C PRO A 306 0.03 -34.42 -16.06
N ALA A 307 1.33 -34.26 -15.89
CA ALA A 307 2.37 -35.15 -16.40
C ALA A 307 3.37 -35.54 -15.30
N LEU A 308 3.81 -36.79 -15.29
CA LEU A 308 4.78 -37.30 -14.31
C LEU A 308 6.21 -37.11 -14.79
N ALA A 309 7.06 -36.35 -14.10
CA ALA A 309 8.46 -36.26 -14.44
C ALA A 309 9.16 -37.62 -14.30
N LYS A 310 9.75 -38.10 -15.40
CA LYS A 310 10.58 -39.31 -15.45
C LYS A 310 11.87 -39.01 -16.21
N PRO A 311 13.04 -39.51 -15.76
CA PRO A 311 14.28 -39.39 -16.52
C PRO A 311 14.10 -39.97 -17.93
N GLY A 312 14.50 -39.23 -18.97
CA GLY A 312 14.31 -39.62 -20.37
C GLY A 312 12.86 -39.57 -20.87
N GLY A 313 11.91 -39.12 -20.03
CA GLY A 313 10.51 -38.96 -20.42
C GLY A 313 10.35 -37.90 -21.51
N SER A 314 9.38 -38.09 -22.42
CA SER A 314 9.01 -37.05 -23.37
C SER A 314 7.49 -36.89 -23.48
N TYR A 315 7.05 -35.64 -23.65
CA TYR A 315 5.66 -35.23 -23.69
C TYR A 315 5.42 -34.37 -24.92
N TRP A 316 4.20 -34.42 -25.43
CA TRP A 316 3.76 -33.56 -26.53
C TRP A 316 2.77 -32.54 -26.01
N LEU A 317 2.92 -31.30 -26.48
CA LEU A 317 1.98 -30.23 -26.23
C LEU A 317 1.60 -29.61 -27.57
N GLU A 318 0.30 -29.60 -27.87
CA GLU A 318 -0.20 -29.20 -29.18
C GLU A 318 -1.24 -28.07 -29.05
N THR A 319 -1.02 -27.00 -29.79
CA THR A 319 -2.02 -25.99 -30.11
C THR A 319 -2.60 -26.28 -31.51
N ARG A 320 -3.42 -25.36 -32.02
CA ARG A 320 -3.90 -25.44 -33.39
C ARG A 320 -2.77 -25.35 -34.43
N HIS A 321 -1.79 -24.47 -34.23
CA HIS A 321 -0.74 -24.22 -35.22
C HIS A 321 0.65 -24.64 -34.76
N ILE A 322 0.86 -24.89 -33.47
CA ILE A 322 2.17 -25.21 -32.90
C ILE A 322 2.12 -26.60 -32.28
N LYS A 323 3.13 -27.40 -32.56
CA LYS A 323 3.38 -28.69 -31.92
C LYS A 323 4.73 -28.63 -31.25
N ALA A 324 4.79 -28.95 -29.95
CA ALA A 324 6.02 -28.94 -29.18
C ALA A 324 6.27 -30.29 -28.51
N ARG A 325 7.53 -30.75 -28.55
CA ARG A 325 8.02 -31.91 -27.81
C ARG A 325 8.84 -31.43 -26.63
N ILE A 326 8.40 -31.80 -25.44
CA ILE A 326 9.12 -31.60 -24.18
C ILE A 326 9.90 -32.90 -23.93
N GLY A 327 11.23 -32.83 -23.89
CA GLY A 327 12.09 -33.95 -23.51
C GLY A 327 12.77 -33.69 -22.17
N ILE A 328 12.75 -34.67 -21.27
CA ILE A 328 13.46 -34.62 -19.98
C ILE A 328 14.82 -35.26 -20.15
N ILE A 329 15.85 -34.43 -20.29
CA ILE A 329 17.22 -34.89 -20.57
C ILE A 329 17.88 -35.40 -19.30
N SER A 330 17.71 -34.68 -18.20
CA SER A 330 18.26 -35.04 -16.90
C SER A 330 17.34 -34.56 -15.80
N MET A 331 17.12 -35.38 -14.79
CA MET A 331 16.44 -34.96 -13.58
C MET A 331 16.98 -35.73 -12.38
N GLU A 332 16.96 -35.06 -11.24
CA GLU A 332 17.38 -35.61 -9.96
C GLU A 332 16.44 -35.06 -8.89
N TYR A 333 15.93 -35.95 -8.03
CA TYR A 333 15.16 -35.53 -6.87
C TYR A 333 16.10 -35.13 -5.74
N GLY A 334 15.70 -34.09 -4.99
CA GLY A 334 16.44 -33.71 -3.79
C GLY A 334 16.15 -34.64 -2.63
N GLU A 335 17.14 -34.79 -1.76
CA GLU A 335 17.03 -35.60 -0.54
C GLU A 335 16.69 -34.71 0.68
N GLY A 336 16.18 -35.33 1.74
CA GLY A 336 16.03 -34.69 3.06
C GLY A 336 14.62 -34.79 3.65
N ALA A 337 14.19 -33.71 4.33
CA ALA A 337 13.00 -33.71 5.18
C ALA A 337 11.63 -34.00 4.51
N PRO A 338 11.30 -33.51 3.28
CA PRO A 338 10.01 -33.83 2.67
C PRO A 338 9.97 -35.30 2.23
N PRO A 339 8.80 -35.84 1.85
CA PRO A 339 8.68 -37.21 1.37
C PRO A 339 9.65 -37.51 0.21
N PRO A 340 10.10 -38.77 0.04
CA PRO A 340 10.96 -39.14 -1.08
C PRO A 340 10.34 -38.75 -2.43
N ASN A 341 11.19 -38.41 -3.40
CA ASN A 341 10.80 -38.03 -4.77
C ASN A 341 9.76 -36.90 -4.83
N SER A 342 9.83 -35.97 -3.87
CA SER A 342 8.87 -34.87 -3.76
C SER A 342 9.30 -33.57 -4.39
N PHE A 343 10.60 -33.30 -4.52
CA PHE A 343 11.09 -32.06 -5.10
C PHE A 343 12.34 -32.28 -5.93
N PHE A 344 12.58 -31.40 -6.89
CA PHE A 344 13.70 -31.52 -7.82
C PHE A 344 14.95 -30.85 -7.26
N GLN A 345 16.08 -31.55 -7.33
CA GLN A 345 17.42 -31.00 -7.12
C GLN A 345 17.94 -30.34 -8.40
N ASN A 346 17.72 -31.01 -9.55
CA ASN A 346 17.97 -30.48 -10.88
C ASN A 346 16.91 -31.00 -11.86
N LEU A 347 16.67 -30.23 -12.91
CA LEU A 347 15.81 -30.63 -14.03
C LEU A 347 16.30 -29.91 -15.28
N SER A 348 16.63 -30.67 -16.33
CA SER A 348 16.98 -30.12 -17.64
C SER A 348 16.01 -30.63 -18.70
N LEU A 349 15.47 -29.70 -19.48
CA LEU A 349 14.44 -29.94 -20.47
C LEU A 349 14.92 -29.47 -21.85
N SER A 350 14.72 -30.30 -22.88
CA SER A 350 14.70 -29.85 -24.28
C SER A 350 13.27 -29.55 -24.69
N LEU A 351 13.07 -28.45 -25.39
CA LEU A 351 11.82 -28.12 -26.04
C LEU A 351 12.06 -27.94 -27.53
N THR A 352 11.52 -28.86 -28.33
CA THR A 352 11.56 -28.75 -29.79
C THR A 352 10.19 -28.34 -30.29
N VAL A 353 10.12 -27.35 -31.17
CA VAL A 353 8.88 -26.74 -31.63
C VAL A 353 8.77 -26.84 -33.15
N TRP A 354 7.60 -27.21 -33.65
CA TRP A 354 7.24 -27.29 -35.07
C TRP A 354 5.96 -26.51 -35.35
N LEU A 355 5.83 -25.99 -36.57
CA LEU A 355 4.56 -25.48 -37.07
C LEU A 355 3.75 -26.63 -37.68
N LYS A 356 2.45 -26.70 -37.38
CA LYS A 356 1.54 -27.63 -38.03
C LYS A 356 1.17 -27.03 -39.38
N ASP A 357 1.49 -27.73 -40.47
CA ASP A 357 1.03 -27.33 -41.80
C ASP A 357 -0.50 -27.17 -41.79
N LYS A 358 -0.99 -26.13 -42.47
CA LYS A 358 -2.44 -25.91 -42.66
C LYS A 358 -3.02 -27.03 -43.53
N GLY A 359 -3.33 -28.19 -42.95
CA GLY A 359 -4.00 -29.27 -43.64
C GLY A 359 -3.70 -30.66 -43.08
N THR A 360 -4.27 -31.00 -41.93
CA THR A 360 -4.68 -32.38 -41.61
C THR A 360 -5.67 -32.33 -40.46
N GLU A 361 -6.93 -32.11 -40.81
CA GLU A 361 -8.03 -32.53 -39.95
C GLU A 361 -7.97 -34.05 -39.80
N GLY A 362 -7.89 -34.50 -38.54
CA GLY A 362 -8.34 -35.82 -38.09
C GLY A 362 -7.57 -37.04 -38.61
N THR A 363 -6.63 -37.54 -37.81
CA THR A 363 -6.48 -39.00 -37.66
C THR A 363 -5.98 -39.35 -36.27
N SER A 364 -6.90 -39.74 -35.39
CA SER A 364 -6.57 -40.59 -34.24
C SER A 364 -6.02 -41.93 -34.75
N PRO A 365 -5.03 -42.56 -34.08
CA PRO A 365 -4.38 -43.76 -34.60
C PRO A 365 -5.23 -45.00 -34.33
N LEU A 366 -6.37 -45.16 -35.03
CA LEU A 366 -7.17 -46.39 -35.02
C LEU A 366 -7.85 -46.72 -36.36
N SER A 367 -7.26 -46.32 -37.49
CA SER A 367 -7.74 -46.75 -38.80
C SER A 367 -6.59 -47.03 -39.75
N ARG A 368 -5.87 -48.13 -39.50
CA ARG A 368 -5.05 -48.80 -40.51
C ARG A 368 -5.30 -50.31 -40.47
N ILE A 369 -6.54 -50.71 -40.73
CA ILE A 369 -6.87 -52.06 -41.20
C ILE A 369 -7.98 -51.91 -42.25
N SER A 370 -7.62 -52.01 -43.53
CA SER A 370 -8.45 -52.63 -44.57
C SER A 370 -7.80 -52.47 -45.95
N ASP A 371 -6.72 -53.22 -46.19
CA ASP A 371 -6.47 -53.74 -47.54
C ASP A 371 -7.28 -55.03 -47.67
N PHE A 372 -8.53 -54.92 -48.13
CA PHE A 372 -9.27 -56.06 -48.66
C PHE A 372 -10.09 -55.61 -49.86
N ASP A 373 -9.65 -56.07 -51.03
CA ASP A 373 -10.14 -55.73 -52.36
C ASP A 373 -11.45 -56.48 -52.67
N MET A 374 -12.51 -55.79 -53.11
CA MET A 374 -13.75 -56.40 -53.67
C MET A 374 -14.67 -55.35 -54.35
N PRO A 375 -15.64 -55.74 -55.22
CA PRO A 375 -15.78 -55.29 -56.63
C PRO A 375 -16.73 -54.09 -56.84
N PRO A 376 -16.85 -53.53 -58.07
CA PRO A 376 -17.53 -52.26 -58.29
C PRO A 376 -19.05 -52.30 -58.09
N ALA A 377 -19.56 -51.16 -57.60
CA ALA A 377 -20.91 -50.94 -57.10
C ALA A 377 -22.02 -51.00 -58.16
N GLN A 378 -23.19 -51.51 -57.76
CA GLN A 378 -24.45 -51.26 -58.46
C GLN A 378 -25.11 -49.95 -57.96
N PRO A 379 -25.84 -49.20 -58.81
CA PRO A 379 -26.33 -47.88 -58.46
C PRO A 379 -27.74 -47.86 -57.83
N MET A 380 -27.93 -46.81 -57.00
CA MET A 380 -29.17 -46.15 -56.54
C MET A 380 -29.86 -46.58 -55.24
N ALA A 381 -30.01 -45.61 -54.34
CA ALA A 381 -31.29 -44.91 -54.10
C ALA A 381 -31.04 -43.50 -53.50
N PRO A 382 -31.83 -42.46 -53.85
CA PRO A 382 -31.69 -41.12 -53.25
C PRO A 382 -32.27 -41.02 -51.83
N PRO A 383 -31.77 -40.09 -50.98
CA PRO A 383 -32.17 -39.98 -49.58
C PRO A 383 -33.54 -39.34 -49.37
N SER A 384 -34.29 -39.83 -48.39
CA SER A 384 -35.58 -39.30 -47.95
C SER A 384 -35.46 -37.93 -47.25
N PRO A 385 -36.46 -37.03 -47.37
CA PRO A 385 -36.41 -35.70 -46.78
C PRO A 385 -36.61 -35.71 -45.25
N TYR A 386 -35.80 -34.90 -44.57
CA TYR A 386 -35.77 -34.69 -43.12
C TYR A 386 -36.97 -33.85 -42.64
N SER A 387 -37.63 -34.25 -41.54
CA SER A 387 -38.69 -33.49 -40.87
C SER A 387 -38.19 -32.88 -39.56
N PRO A 388 -38.35 -31.57 -39.31
CA PRO A 388 -37.94 -30.95 -38.05
C PRO A 388 -38.98 -31.13 -36.91
N PRO A 389 -38.54 -31.16 -35.63
CA PRO A 389 -39.43 -31.31 -34.47
C PRO A 389 -40.20 -30.02 -34.11
N PRO A 390 -41.38 -30.13 -33.43
CA PRO A 390 -42.28 -29.00 -33.18
C PRO A 390 -41.85 -28.09 -32.01
N ALA A 391 -42.24 -26.82 -32.12
CA ALA A 391 -41.93 -25.72 -31.20
C ALA A 391 -42.68 -25.79 -29.85
N SER A 392 -42.02 -25.28 -28.80
CA SER A 392 -42.51 -25.16 -27.42
C SER A 392 -43.70 -24.20 -27.29
N PRO A 393 -44.70 -24.48 -26.42
CA PRO A 393 -45.87 -23.60 -26.25
C PRO A 393 -45.63 -22.39 -25.32
N GLN A 394 -46.33 -21.30 -25.67
CA GLN A 394 -46.37 -19.96 -25.07
C GLN A 394 -46.99 -19.90 -23.66
N PRO A 395 -46.77 -18.81 -22.89
CA PRO A 395 -47.23 -18.69 -21.50
C PRO A 395 -48.73 -18.38 -21.37
N PHE A 396 -49.36 -19.00 -20.37
CA PHE A 396 -50.78 -18.93 -20.04
C PHE A 396 -51.17 -17.58 -19.45
N THR A 397 -52.18 -16.93 -20.04
CA THR A 397 -53.00 -15.86 -19.46
C THR A 397 -54.34 -16.47 -19.02
N GLY A 398 -54.77 -16.23 -17.78
CA GLY A 398 -56.06 -16.78 -17.32
C GLY A 398 -56.44 -16.43 -15.89
N ASN A 399 -57.61 -15.81 -15.75
CA ASN A 399 -58.22 -15.21 -14.55
C ASN A 399 -58.44 -16.11 -13.32
N LEU A 400 -58.40 -15.47 -12.15
CA LEU A 400 -58.87 -15.96 -10.84
C LEU A 400 -60.41 -16.08 -10.77
N PRO A 401 -60.93 -17.12 -10.10
CA PRO A 401 -62.26 -17.10 -9.47
C PRO A 401 -62.19 -17.11 -7.92
N PRO A 402 -63.30 -16.76 -7.24
CA PRO A 402 -63.29 -16.17 -5.89
C PRO A 402 -63.27 -17.18 -4.73
N GLN A 403 -62.76 -16.69 -3.60
CA GLN A 403 -62.69 -17.34 -2.29
C GLN A 403 -64.08 -17.67 -1.71
N GLN A 404 -64.19 -18.81 -1.03
CA GLN A 404 -65.20 -19.04 0.00
C GLN A 404 -64.58 -19.67 1.27
N PRO A 405 -65.11 -19.34 2.48
CA PRO A 405 -64.45 -19.61 3.75
C PRO A 405 -65.09 -20.77 4.54
N GLY A 406 -64.28 -21.53 5.29
CA GLY A 406 -64.79 -22.52 6.26
C GLY A 406 -63.68 -23.31 6.97
N THR A 407 -63.59 -23.14 8.28
CA THR A 407 -62.70 -23.79 9.26
C THR A 407 -63.15 -25.24 9.61
N PRO A 408 -62.56 -25.96 10.59
CA PRO A 408 -61.18 -26.41 10.78
C PRO A 408 -61.10 -27.95 11.02
N ARG A 409 -59.94 -28.60 10.87
CA ARG A 409 -59.67 -29.91 11.53
C ARG A 409 -58.19 -30.11 11.85
N PRO A 410 -57.85 -30.69 13.03
CA PRO A 410 -56.47 -30.82 13.50
C PRO A 410 -55.91 -32.26 13.42
N LEU A 411 -54.57 -32.33 13.45
CA LEU A 411 -53.69 -33.41 13.93
C LEU A 411 -53.64 -34.73 13.13
N THR A 412 -52.52 -35.01 12.46
CA THR A 412 -51.36 -35.76 13.00
C THR A 412 -50.43 -36.22 11.86
N GLY A 413 -49.13 -36.25 12.12
CA GLY A 413 -48.27 -37.32 11.61
C GLY A 413 -47.24 -37.00 10.51
N ASN A 414 -46.01 -36.79 10.97
CA ASN A 414 -44.73 -37.15 10.35
C ASN A 414 -44.14 -36.32 9.19
N VAL A 415 -43.16 -35.49 9.58
CA VAL A 415 -42.16 -34.83 8.74
C VAL A 415 -40.78 -35.49 9.00
N PRO A 416 -40.03 -35.89 7.96
CA PRO A 416 -38.57 -36.06 8.03
C PRO A 416 -37.84 -34.75 7.63
N PRO A 417 -36.57 -34.59 8.06
CA PRO A 417 -36.00 -33.29 8.45
C PRO A 417 -35.56 -32.40 7.29
N GLY A 418 -35.89 -31.12 7.43
CA GLY A 418 -35.37 -30.03 6.61
C GLY A 418 -33.95 -29.63 7.02
N VAL A 419 -33.20 -29.27 5.97
CA VAL A 419 -31.88 -28.65 5.97
C VAL A 419 -31.87 -27.40 6.86
N PRO A 420 -30.88 -27.20 7.76
CA PRO A 420 -30.81 -26.01 8.60
C PRO A 420 -30.43 -24.76 7.76
N PRO A 421 -30.99 -23.59 8.07
CA PRO A 421 -30.57 -22.33 7.46
C PRO A 421 -29.14 -21.96 7.90
N MET A 422 -28.34 -21.52 6.93
CA MET A 422 -27.01 -20.94 7.11
C MET A 422 -27.01 -19.88 8.21
N GLN A 423 -26.24 -20.11 9.27
CA GLN A 423 -25.89 -19.09 10.24
C GLN A 423 -24.86 -18.14 9.61
N LEU A 424 -25.19 -16.86 9.60
CA LEU A 424 -24.21 -15.79 9.37
C LEU A 424 -23.09 -15.89 10.43
N PRO A 425 -21.81 -15.69 10.04
CA PRO A 425 -20.70 -15.69 10.99
C PRO A 425 -20.87 -14.55 12.01
N PRO A 426 -20.49 -14.76 13.29
CA PRO A 426 -20.64 -13.74 14.32
C PRO A 426 -19.70 -12.57 14.06
N GLN A 427 -20.28 -11.36 14.04
CA GLN A 427 -19.53 -10.11 14.12
C GLN A 427 -18.67 -10.10 15.39
N GLN A 428 -17.35 -9.99 15.21
CA GLN A 428 -16.39 -9.88 16.29
C GLN A 428 -16.64 -8.54 17.02
N ARG A 429 -17.06 -8.63 18.30
CA ARG A 429 -17.12 -7.46 19.18
C ARG A 429 -15.70 -7.03 19.54
N PRO A 430 -15.41 -5.72 19.62
CA PRO A 430 -14.17 -5.25 20.24
C PRO A 430 -14.11 -5.66 21.72
N PRO A 431 -12.91 -5.90 22.27
CA PRO A 431 -12.74 -6.37 23.65
C PRO A 431 -13.17 -5.30 24.67
N MET A 432 -13.84 -5.75 25.73
CA MET A 432 -14.29 -4.91 26.84
C MET A 432 -13.10 -4.33 27.65
N PRO A 433 -13.22 -3.09 28.17
CA PRO A 433 -12.28 -2.57 29.16
C PRO A 433 -12.48 -3.24 30.54
N PRO A 434 -11.44 -3.30 31.38
CA PRO A 434 -11.49 -3.97 32.69
C PRO A 434 -12.48 -3.29 33.67
N PRO A 435 -13.02 -4.03 34.66
CA PRO A 435 -14.05 -3.49 35.56
C PRO A 435 -13.41 -2.50 36.55
N GLY A 436 -13.84 -1.24 36.50
CA GLY A 436 -13.39 -0.24 37.48
C GLY A 436 -13.47 1.24 37.09
N GLN A 437 -13.95 1.61 35.90
CA GLN A 437 -14.12 3.01 35.52
C GLN A 437 -15.56 3.29 35.12
N GLN A 438 -16.24 4.14 35.89
CA GLN A 438 -17.55 4.68 35.53
C GLN A 438 -17.44 5.47 34.21
N PRO A 439 -18.37 5.30 33.26
CA PRO A 439 -18.43 6.18 32.11
C PRO A 439 -18.82 7.60 32.54
N PRO A 440 -18.25 8.65 31.94
CA PRO A 440 -18.67 10.02 32.23
C PRO A 440 -20.13 10.23 31.81
N PRO A 441 -20.90 11.06 32.54
CA PRO A 441 -22.29 11.33 32.19
C PRO A 441 -22.39 12.03 30.84
N ALA A 442 -23.41 11.63 30.07
CA ALA A 442 -23.73 12.21 28.77
C ALA A 442 -23.97 13.72 28.88
N MET A 443 -23.31 14.49 28.01
CA MET A 443 -23.59 15.92 27.87
C MET A 443 -24.97 16.15 27.24
N PRO A 444 -25.81 17.05 27.81
CA PRO A 444 -27.02 17.52 27.16
C PRO A 444 -26.68 18.49 26.00
N PRO A 445 -27.62 18.70 25.06
CA PRO A 445 -27.38 19.50 23.86
C PRO A 445 -27.05 20.95 24.23
N GLY A 446 -25.92 21.46 23.73
CA GLY A 446 -25.41 22.79 23.99
C GLY A 446 -26.31 23.89 23.42
N GLY A 447 -27.17 24.42 24.28
CA GLY A 447 -27.78 25.73 24.10
C GLY A 447 -26.79 26.83 24.46
N ALA A 448 -26.77 27.88 23.64
CA ALA A 448 -25.99 29.09 23.83
C ALA A 448 -26.13 29.67 25.24
N ARG A 449 -25.01 30.09 25.84
CA ARG A 449 -24.99 31.03 26.96
C ARG A 449 -23.89 32.07 26.79
N PRO A 450 -24.11 33.29 27.31
CA PRO A 450 -23.50 34.51 26.82
C PRO A 450 -22.16 34.83 27.49
N LEU A 451 -21.35 35.60 26.76
CA LEU A 451 -20.13 36.26 27.21
C LEU A 451 -20.41 37.17 28.41
N THR A 452 -19.71 36.95 29.52
CA THR A 452 -19.62 37.89 30.64
C THR A 452 -18.18 38.36 30.81
N GLY A 453 -17.95 39.61 30.42
CA GLY A 453 -17.38 40.67 31.26
C GLY A 453 -16.06 40.43 32.01
N ASN A 454 -15.05 41.20 31.60
CA ASN A 454 -13.88 41.56 32.40
C ASN A 454 -14.25 42.06 33.80
N MET A 455 -13.61 41.51 34.84
CA MET A 455 -13.34 42.19 36.11
C MET A 455 -12.00 41.72 36.72
N PRO A 456 -11.36 42.55 37.56
CA PRO A 456 -9.90 42.60 37.76
C PRO A 456 -9.39 41.58 38.79
N PRO A 457 -8.06 41.34 38.90
CA PRO A 457 -7.53 40.25 39.71
C PRO A 457 -7.55 40.64 41.20
N GLY A 458 -8.33 39.90 41.98
CA GLY A 458 -8.37 40.05 43.43
C GLY A 458 -8.53 38.70 44.13
N GLY A 459 -7.48 38.28 44.86
CA GLY A 459 -7.64 37.49 46.09
C GLY A 459 -7.40 35.98 46.01
N GLN A 460 -6.14 35.56 45.81
CA GLN A 460 -5.71 34.29 46.41
C GLN A 460 -5.53 34.48 47.93
N GLN A 461 -6.33 33.76 48.70
CA GLN A 461 -6.13 33.57 50.14
C GLN A 461 -4.82 32.78 50.35
N ARG A 462 -3.91 33.34 51.15
CA ARG A 462 -2.72 32.65 51.66
C ARG A 462 -3.10 31.68 52.80
N PRO A 463 -2.39 30.56 52.96
CA PRO A 463 -2.41 29.78 54.20
C PRO A 463 -1.84 30.60 55.38
N PRO A 464 -2.33 30.41 56.60
CA PRO A 464 -1.86 31.16 57.77
C PRO A 464 -0.46 30.67 58.18
N GLY A 465 0.51 31.60 58.33
CA GLY A 465 1.75 31.27 59.04
C GLY A 465 3.07 31.91 58.62
N GLN A 466 3.13 32.89 57.71
CA GLN A 466 4.41 33.54 57.39
C GLN A 466 4.28 35.07 57.27
N GLN A 467 4.97 35.77 58.17
CA GLN A 467 5.13 37.23 58.15
C GLN A 467 5.94 37.64 56.91
N PRO A 468 5.57 38.73 56.20
CA PRO A 468 6.40 39.26 55.13
C PRO A 468 7.64 39.99 55.68
N PRO A 469 8.79 39.93 54.98
CA PRO A 469 9.99 40.67 55.36
C PRO A 469 9.82 42.18 55.11
N ARG A 470 10.51 43.00 55.92
CA ARG A 470 10.47 44.48 55.84
C ARG A 470 10.96 45.00 54.48
N PRO A 471 10.42 46.14 53.99
CA PRO A 471 10.93 46.79 52.78
C PRO A 471 12.32 47.39 53.02
N LEU A 472 13.22 47.19 52.07
CA LEU A 472 14.50 47.90 51.97
C LEU A 472 14.27 49.35 51.51
N PRO A 473 15.10 50.32 51.95
CA PRO A 473 14.98 51.72 51.53
C PRO A 473 15.37 51.92 50.05
N PRO A 474 14.84 52.97 49.39
CA PRO A 474 15.07 53.21 47.96
C PRO A 474 16.53 53.59 47.66
N SER A 475 17.09 52.94 46.64
CA SER A 475 18.40 53.23 46.04
C SER A 475 18.36 54.56 45.29
N ARG A 476 19.42 55.37 45.45
CA ARG A 476 19.67 56.61 44.70
C ARG A 476 19.71 56.37 43.17
N PRO A 477 19.32 57.35 42.35
CA PRO A 477 19.64 57.34 40.92
C PRO A 477 21.15 57.53 40.70
N PRO A 478 21.76 56.87 39.70
CA PRO A 478 23.16 57.06 39.35
C PRO A 478 23.38 58.46 38.74
N GLN A 479 24.49 59.06 39.15
CA GLN A 479 25.01 60.35 38.69
C GLN A 479 25.41 60.29 37.21
N ASP A 480 25.02 61.33 36.48
CA ASP A 480 25.61 61.71 35.20
C ASP A 480 27.07 62.12 35.45
N ASP A 481 28.01 61.36 34.89
CA ASP A 481 29.38 61.79 34.69
C ASP A 481 29.66 61.72 33.18
N ASP A 482 29.52 62.88 32.55
CA ASP A 482 30.07 63.25 31.25
C ASP A 482 31.60 63.37 31.37
N PRO A 483 32.41 62.58 30.63
CA PRO A 483 33.78 62.92 30.36
C PRO A 483 33.91 63.32 28.89
N PHE A 484 34.41 64.53 28.66
CA PHE A 484 34.69 65.19 27.37
C PHE A 484 33.57 66.07 26.83
N GLY A 485 33.53 67.28 27.40
CA GLY A 485 32.89 68.41 26.79
C GLY A 485 33.64 68.98 25.57
N ASP A 486 32.92 69.90 24.94
CA ASP A 486 33.37 71.05 24.17
C ASP A 486 34.11 70.78 22.85
N THR A 487 33.40 71.04 21.74
CA THR A 487 33.84 72.13 20.84
C THR A 487 32.65 72.73 20.10
N SER A 488 32.41 73.98 20.43
CA SER A 488 31.83 75.07 19.64
C SER A 488 31.99 75.06 18.10
N ASN A 489 31.01 75.70 17.45
CA ASN A 489 31.07 76.52 16.23
C ASN A 489 31.50 75.88 14.90
N MET A 490 30.54 75.70 13.98
CA MET A 490 30.27 76.63 12.85
C MET A 490 28.96 76.28 12.15
#